data_AF-A0AAP9D6K1-F1
#
_entry.id   AF-A0AAP9D6K1-F1
#
_cell.length_a   1.000
_cell.length_b   1.000
_cell.length_c   1.000
_cell.angle_alpha   90.00
_cell.angle_beta   90.00
_cell.angle_gamma   90.00
#
_symmetry.space_group_name_H-M   'P 1'
#
loop_
_entity.id
_entity.type
_entity.pdbx_description
1 polymer ?
#
loop_
_entity_poly.entity_id
_entity_poly.type
_entity_poly.pdbx_seq_one_letter_code
_entity_poly.pdbx_strand_id
1 'polypeptide(L)'
;MKKIVPKSKETGVGPAAVPIVLPAPMIDGLVDPDEYPGLVFREVADREFLRVNIRVWSPASTNPARPDTLDVHMDDIGDFQSGRISSEPIFFTAPIPLTYTVNIPRRFLTEGVHTLSYRVIQASMNDSGSFEAPLRIDRTAPYDSISDGPRRLTLPPGWTGSVTQALLDANPTGVPFGIPAYAAEGADPGDRWRLYYGDSMEVIAEGPVFPDRVVRFTQALADAADGPRKLVYRLLDVADNISDPSFELPITVALRPAPVLEPAGVRDAVSLTGVGDRLIDRRDTATSAGMFVIIPSYDADRTLDQLLVRLTTTHGTRDVGPYALGGSPLPYNFHVDFPTLVALYGTSTGSINLRVEYAVVRGG
;
A
#
# COMPACT_ATOMS: atom_id res chain seq x y z
N MET A 1 88.26 -1.80 39.27
CA MET A 1 86.88 -2.29 39.39
C MET A 1 85.92 -1.10 39.28
N LYS A 2 85.25 -0.91 38.14
CA LYS A 2 84.22 0.14 37.96
C LYS A 2 82.86 -0.46 38.36
N LYS A 3 82.22 0.11 39.38
CA LYS A 3 80.83 -0.20 39.75
C LYS A 3 79.90 0.31 38.65
N ILE A 4 79.23 -0.60 37.97
CA ILE A 4 78.14 -0.30 37.04
C ILE A 4 76.88 -0.10 37.88
N VAL A 5 76.33 1.11 37.89
CA VAL A 5 74.99 1.40 38.42
C VAL A 5 73.97 0.93 37.38
N PRO A 6 72.95 0.14 37.72
CA PRO A 6 71.95 -0.27 36.76
C PRO A 6 71.04 0.91 36.42
N LYS A 7 70.94 1.20 35.12
CA LYS A 7 69.96 2.11 34.52
C LYS A 7 68.56 1.63 34.89
N SER A 8 67.74 2.48 35.52
CA SER A 8 66.32 2.24 35.71
C SER A 8 65.65 2.10 34.34
N LYS A 9 64.87 1.02 34.18
CA LYS A 9 63.92 0.89 33.06
C LYS A 9 62.93 2.04 33.16
N GLU A 10 62.97 2.98 32.22
CA GLU A 10 61.81 3.79 31.87
C GLU A 10 60.72 2.85 31.37
N THR A 11 59.75 2.55 32.23
CA THR A 11 58.48 1.99 31.80
C THR A 11 57.78 3.08 30.99
N GLY A 12 57.77 2.93 29.66
CA GLY A 12 56.93 3.72 28.79
C GLY A 12 55.48 3.61 29.26
N VAL A 13 54.92 4.73 29.70
CA VAL A 13 53.50 4.87 29.97
C VAL A 13 52.82 4.68 28.61
N GLY A 14 52.12 3.56 28.43
CA GLY A 14 51.18 3.43 27.31
C GLY A 14 50.18 4.60 27.35
N PRO A 15 49.58 4.99 26.22
CA PRO A 15 48.63 6.10 26.19
C PRO A 15 47.60 5.92 27.33
N ALA A 16 47.48 6.93 28.19
CA ALA A 16 46.55 6.88 29.31
C ALA A 16 45.14 6.64 28.77
N ALA A 17 44.46 5.61 29.29
CA ALA A 17 43.11 5.28 28.86
C ALA A 17 42.15 6.44 29.16
N VAL A 18 41.30 6.79 28.20
CA VAL A 18 40.28 7.84 28.37
C VAL A 18 39.23 7.34 29.36
N PRO A 19 38.96 8.05 30.47
CA PRO A 19 37.96 7.61 31.44
C PRO A 19 36.55 7.77 30.88
N ILE A 20 35.76 6.69 30.91
CA ILE A 20 34.35 6.68 30.48
C ILE A 20 33.47 7.11 31.66
N VAL A 21 32.98 8.35 31.62
CA VAL A 21 32.21 8.96 32.71
C VAL A 21 31.04 9.81 32.21
N LEU A 22 30.97 10.11 30.91
CA LEU A 22 29.91 10.91 30.31
C LEU A 22 28.74 10.01 29.88
N PRO A 23 27.48 10.50 29.94
CA PRO A 23 26.33 9.72 29.51
C PRO A 23 26.38 9.48 27.99
N ALA A 24 25.76 8.39 27.55
CA ALA A 24 25.64 8.07 26.12
C ALA A 24 24.92 9.18 25.33
N PRO A 25 25.25 9.37 24.04
CA PRO A 25 24.51 10.27 23.18
C PRO A 25 23.04 9.84 23.02
N MET A 26 22.13 10.80 22.84
CA MET A 26 20.71 10.56 22.57
C MET A 26 20.45 10.80 21.08
N ILE A 27 19.92 9.79 20.39
CA ILE A 27 19.68 9.83 18.95
C ILE A 27 18.21 10.21 18.69
N ASP A 28 17.98 11.21 17.84
CA ASP A 28 16.63 11.61 17.45
C ASP A 28 16.10 10.74 16.29
N GLY A 29 14.80 10.47 16.27
CA GLY A 29 14.15 9.78 15.15
C GLY A 29 14.29 8.25 15.15
N LEU A 30 14.40 7.66 16.33
CA LEU A 30 14.41 6.21 16.52
C LEU A 30 13.04 5.58 16.26
N VAL A 31 13.05 4.40 15.65
CA VAL A 31 11.96 3.42 15.65
C VAL A 31 11.95 2.76 17.03
N ASP A 32 10.77 2.64 17.66
CA ASP A 32 10.53 2.06 19.00
C ASP A 32 11.82 1.59 19.73
N PRO A 33 12.44 2.45 20.57
CA PRO A 33 13.75 2.15 21.16
C PRO A 33 13.80 0.91 22.05
N ASP A 34 12.65 0.44 22.54
CA ASP A 34 12.57 -0.73 23.41
C ASP A 34 12.55 -2.03 22.57
N GLU A 35 11.86 -2.02 21.42
CA GLU A 35 11.76 -3.17 20.53
C GLU A 35 12.89 -3.21 19.47
N TYR A 36 13.32 -2.05 18.97
CA TYR A 36 14.35 -1.89 17.94
C TYR A 36 15.49 -0.94 18.37
N PRO A 37 16.34 -1.34 19.33
CA PRO A 37 17.38 -0.48 19.89
C PRO A 37 18.29 0.15 18.82
N GLY A 38 18.29 1.49 18.78
CA GLY A 38 19.15 2.28 17.90
C GLY A 38 18.70 2.37 16.45
N LEU A 39 17.63 1.67 16.03
CA LEU A 39 17.11 1.75 14.67
C LEU A 39 16.51 3.13 14.42
N VAL A 40 16.92 3.79 13.34
CA VAL A 40 16.33 5.06 12.89
C VAL A 40 15.40 4.84 11.71
N PHE A 41 14.34 5.66 11.60
CA PHE A 41 13.50 5.67 10.41
C PHE A 41 14.33 6.03 9.15
N ARG A 42 14.02 5.41 8.01
CA ARG A 42 14.68 5.67 6.72
C ARG A 42 14.70 7.17 6.38
N GLU A 43 13.57 7.85 6.58
CA GLU A 43 13.46 9.29 6.33
C GLU A 43 14.49 10.09 7.13
N VAL A 44 14.78 9.66 8.37
CA VAL A 44 15.78 10.29 9.23
C VAL A 44 17.20 9.95 8.78
N ALA A 45 17.46 8.69 8.43
CA ALA A 45 18.75 8.23 7.92
C ALA A 45 19.14 8.84 6.55
N ASP A 46 18.16 9.30 5.78
CA ASP A 46 18.36 9.90 4.46
C ASP A 46 18.46 11.43 4.46
N ARG A 47 18.22 12.08 5.61
CA ARG A 47 18.50 13.52 5.80
C ARG A 47 19.99 13.81 5.64
N GLU A 48 20.32 15.07 5.36
CA GLU A 48 21.73 15.51 5.25
C GLU A 48 22.51 15.26 6.56
N PHE A 49 21.82 15.42 7.69
CA PHE A 49 22.38 15.21 9.02
C PHE A 49 21.40 14.46 9.93
N LEU A 50 21.91 13.43 10.62
CA LEU A 50 21.26 12.85 11.79
C LEU A 50 21.57 13.73 13.01
N ARG A 51 20.55 14.09 13.78
CA ARG A 51 20.69 14.90 14.99
C ARG A 51 20.93 14.00 16.19
N VAL A 52 22.00 14.30 16.92
CA VAL A 52 22.39 13.57 18.11
C VAL A 52 22.59 14.57 19.24
N ASN A 53 21.85 14.41 20.33
CA ASN A 53 21.90 15.28 21.48
C ASN A 53 22.83 14.68 22.54
N ILE A 54 23.87 15.42 22.92
CA ILE A 54 24.76 15.05 24.03
C ILE A 54 24.46 15.94 25.24
N ARG A 55 24.60 15.39 26.45
CA ARG A 55 24.51 16.19 27.67
C ARG A 55 25.77 17.04 27.79
N VAL A 56 25.62 18.34 28.01
CA VAL A 56 26.77 19.22 28.22
C VAL A 56 27.49 18.79 29.50
N TRP A 57 28.81 18.62 29.40
CA TRP A 57 29.67 18.20 30.52
C TRP A 57 29.88 19.33 31.52
N SER A 58 30.45 18.99 32.68
CA SER A 58 30.74 19.96 33.72
C SER A 58 32.17 19.78 34.25
N PRO A 59 32.98 20.85 34.32
CA PRO A 59 32.71 22.20 33.80
C PRO A 59 32.84 22.25 32.26
N ALA A 60 31.92 22.93 31.57
CA ALA A 60 32.10 23.24 30.14
C ALA A 60 32.78 24.59 29.96
N SER A 61 33.63 24.71 28.93
CA SER A 61 34.30 25.97 28.64
C SER A 61 33.32 27.06 28.23
N THR A 62 33.51 28.25 28.80
CA THR A 62 32.81 29.49 28.42
C THR A 62 33.73 30.51 27.77
N ASN A 63 35.00 30.15 27.56
CA ASN A 63 36.03 31.04 27.05
C ASN A 63 36.38 30.66 25.60
N PRO A 64 36.07 31.50 24.60
CA PRO A 64 36.38 31.20 23.19
C PRO A 64 37.89 31.12 22.89
N ALA A 65 38.75 31.70 23.74
CA ALA A 65 40.21 31.58 23.60
C ALA A 65 40.77 30.27 24.18
N ARG A 66 39.92 29.51 24.90
CA ARG A 66 40.24 28.22 25.52
C ARG A 66 39.02 27.29 25.39
N PRO A 67 38.59 26.97 24.16
CA PRO A 67 37.47 26.06 23.96
C PRO A 67 37.84 24.65 24.42
N ASP A 68 36.85 23.87 24.77
CA ASP A 68 37.01 22.42 24.87
C ASP A 68 37.03 21.84 23.45
N THR A 69 37.54 20.63 23.27
CA THR A 69 37.44 19.90 22.00
C THR A 69 36.44 18.77 22.17
N LEU A 70 35.44 18.73 21.28
CA LEU A 70 34.48 17.63 21.16
C LEU A 70 34.88 16.75 19.98
N ASP A 71 35.28 15.52 20.27
CA ASP A 71 35.52 14.48 19.29
C ASP A 71 34.33 13.53 19.28
N VAL A 72 33.78 13.24 18.10
CA VAL A 72 32.65 12.32 17.93
C VAL A 72 33.13 11.10 17.17
N HIS A 73 32.77 9.94 17.70
CA HIS A 73 33.25 8.65 17.26
C HIS A 73 32.09 7.75 16.84
N MET A 74 32.33 6.97 15.80
CA MET A 74 31.45 5.95 15.27
C MET A 74 32.23 4.65 15.13
N ASP A 75 31.69 3.55 15.66
CA ASP A 75 32.36 2.24 15.69
C ASP A 75 33.74 2.29 16.37
N ASP A 76 33.82 3.06 17.46
CA ASP A 76 34.99 3.04 18.34
C ASP A 76 35.03 1.74 19.14
N ILE A 77 36.25 1.28 19.49
CA ILE A 77 36.44 0.05 20.27
C ILE A 77 36.47 0.32 21.79
N GLY A 78 36.04 1.50 22.22
CA GLY A 78 36.01 1.95 23.61
C GLY A 78 37.30 2.60 24.11
N ASP A 79 38.22 2.96 23.20
CA ASP A 79 39.50 3.61 23.53
C ASP A 79 39.62 5.06 23.02
N PHE A 80 38.63 5.52 22.24
CA PHE A 80 38.60 6.82 21.57
C PHE A 80 39.83 7.09 20.71
N GLN A 81 40.38 6.05 20.09
CA GLN A 81 41.50 6.13 19.13
C GLN A 81 41.08 5.77 17.71
N SER A 82 39.95 5.08 17.52
CA SER A 82 39.39 4.75 16.21
C SER A 82 38.07 5.46 15.97
N GLY A 83 37.50 5.33 14.76
CA GLY A 83 36.12 5.75 14.54
C GLY A 83 35.83 7.25 14.57
N ARG A 84 36.82 8.13 14.75
CA ARG A 84 36.57 9.57 14.85
C ARG A 84 36.04 10.14 13.52
N ILE A 85 34.82 10.65 13.55
CA ILE A 85 34.11 11.20 12.38
C ILE A 85 34.00 12.74 12.41
N SER A 86 34.13 13.35 13.58
CA SER A 86 34.17 14.81 13.77
C SER A 86 35.09 15.19 14.92
N SER A 87 35.64 16.40 14.84
CA SER A 87 36.44 17.04 15.89
C SER A 87 36.23 18.54 15.78
N GLU A 88 35.69 19.16 16.82
CA GLU A 88 35.40 20.60 16.80
C GLU A 88 35.74 21.30 18.13
N PRO A 89 36.28 22.53 18.08
CA PRO A 89 36.39 23.35 19.27
C PRO A 89 35.01 23.88 19.66
N ILE A 90 34.66 23.76 20.94
CA ILE A 90 33.36 24.14 21.48
C ILE A 90 33.49 24.96 22.76
N PHE A 91 32.66 25.99 22.86
CA PHE A 91 32.50 26.80 24.06
C PHE A 91 31.06 27.28 24.13
N PHE A 92 30.59 27.58 25.34
CA PHE A 92 29.21 27.99 25.58
C PHE A 92 29.14 29.42 26.11
N THR A 93 28.11 30.14 25.69
CA THR A 93 27.74 31.42 26.33
C THR A 93 26.78 31.14 27.48
N ALA A 94 26.81 31.96 28.53
CA ALA A 94 25.86 31.82 29.63
C ALA A 94 24.46 32.30 29.20
N PRO A 95 23.37 31.57 29.54
CA PRO A 95 23.35 30.31 30.29
C PRO A 95 23.79 29.11 29.44
N ILE A 96 24.62 28.23 30.03
CA ILE A 96 25.07 27.00 29.37
C ILE A 96 23.85 26.08 29.15
N PRO A 97 23.62 25.59 27.92
CA PRO A 97 22.49 24.71 27.64
C PRO A 97 22.68 23.34 28.31
N LEU A 98 21.57 22.64 28.58
CA LEU A 98 21.63 21.28 29.15
C LEU A 98 22.15 20.24 28.15
N THR A 99 21.86 20.45 26.86
CA THR A 99 22.27 19.57 25.77
C THR A 99 22.89 20.36 24.63
N TYR A 100 23.75 19.70 23.86
CA TYR A 100 24.30 20.20 22.61
C TYR A 100 23.97 19.23 21.49
N THR A 101 23.50 19.75 20.35
CA THR A 101 23.14 18.94 19.19
C THR A 101 24.34 18.83 18.25
N VAL A 102 24.81 17.60 18.07
CA VAL A 102 25.78 17.22 17.05
C VAL A 102 25.01 16.80 15.79
N ASN A 103 25.51 17.23 14.64
CA ASN A 103 25.02 16.79 13.34
C ASN A 103 25.96 15.73 12.77
N ILE A 104 25.48 14.50 12.60
CA ILE A 104 26.22 13.40 11.98
C ILE A 104 25.94 13.40 10.47
N PRO A 105 26.94 13.69 9.61
CA PRO A 105 26.73 13.72 8.17
C PRO A 105 26.28 12.38 7.59
N ARG A 106 25.33 12.40 6.65
CA ARG A 106 24.78 11.21 5.97
C ARG A 106 25.83 10.22 5.46
N ARG A 107 26.97 10.71 4.99
CA ARG A 107 28.07 9.86 4.47
C ARG A 107 28.62 8.85 5.47
N PHE A 108 28.43 9.08 6.78
CA PHE A 108 28.83 8.16 7.84
C PHE A 108 27.72 7.20 8.24
N LEU A 109 26.46 7.49 7.86
CA LEU A 109 25.31 6.66 8.16
C LEU A 109 25.22 5.52 7.13
N THR A 110 26.22 4.66 7.03
CA THR A 110 26.18 3.49 6.14
C THR A 110 25.17 2.45 6.62
N GLU A 111 24.71 1.56 5.73
CA GLU A 111 23.85 0.44 6.12
C GLU A 111 24.53 -0.43 7.18
N GLY A 112 23.80 -0.81 8.23
CA GLY A 112 24.26 -1.76 9.24
C GLY A 112 24.09 -1.30 10.69
N VAL A 113 24.78 -2.02 11.58
CA VAL A 113 24.81 -1.76 13.02
C VAL A 113 26.09 -1.01 13.35
N HIS A 114 25.93 0.06 14.10
CA HIS A 114 26.98 0.98 14.50
C HIS A 114 26.88 1.32 15.99
N THR A 115 27.95 1.87 16.54
CA THR A 115 27.95 2.51 17.86
C THR A 115 28.34 3.98 17.74
N LEU A 116 27.73 4.84 18.55
CA LEU A 116 28.08 6.25 18.66
C LEU A 116 28.58 6.56 20.07
N SER A 117 29.71 7.26 20.14
CA SER A 117 30.28 7.78 21.39
C SER A 117 30.93 9.13 21.14
N TYR A 118 31.26 9.84 22.22
CA TYR A 118 31.97 11.11 22.13
C TYR A 118 33.00 11.26 23.25
N ARG A 119 34.03 12.03 22.95
CA ARG A 119 35.13 12.38 23.85
C ARG A 119 35.22 13.88 23.97
N VAL A 120 35.44 14.34 25.19
CA VAL A 120 35.62 15.75 25.51
C VAL A 120 37.01 15.95 26.08
N ILE A 121 37.79 16.79 25.40
CA ILE A 121 39.09 17.25 25.90
C ILE A 121 38.89 18.68 26.39
N GLN A 122 38.83 18.84 27.70
CA GLN A 122 38.66 20.15 28.32
C GLN A 122 39.90 21.02 28.10
N ALA A 123 39.73 22.34 28.08
CA ALA A 123 40.85 23.27 27.99
C ALA A 123 41.87 23.15 29.15
N SER A 124 41.48 22.52 30.26
CA SER A 124 42.36 22.14 31.37
C SER A 124 43.20 20.88 31.10
N MET A 125 43.13 20.31 29.90
CA MET A 125 43.74 19.04 29.47
C MET A 125 43.17 17.80 30.16
N ASN A 126 42.00 17.92 30.81
CA ASN A 126 41.27 16.76 31.30
C ASN A 126 40.49 16.14 30.15
N ASP A 127 40.41 14.82 30.16
CA ASP A 127 39.80 14.05 29.09
C ASP A 127 38.72 13.14 29.66
N SER A 128 37.62 12.97 28.95
CA SER A 128 36.50 12.14 29.37
C SER A 128 35.72 11.63 28.16
N GLY A 129 35.40 10.34 28.18
CA GLY A 129 34.62 9.65 27.17
C GLY A 129 33.20 9.37 27.63
N SER A 130 32.31 9.16 26.67
CA SER A 130 30.93 8.74 26.90
C SER A 130 30.75 7.23 26.89
N PHE A 131 29.67 6.76 27.49
CA PHE A 131 29.12 5.44 27.13
C PHE A 131 28.69 5.44 25.64
N GLU A 132 28.63 4.25 25.04
CA GLU A 132 28.18 4.06 23.67
C GLU A 132 26.65 4.06 23.58
N ALA A 133 26.11 4.59 22.49
CA ALA A 133 24.72 4.42 22.08
C ALA A 133 24.65 3.54 20.82
N PRO A 134 23.72 2.58 20.74
CA PRO A 134 23.51 1.82 19.52
C PRO A 134 22.91 2.71 18.43
N LEU A 135 23.37 2.54 17.20
CA LEU A 135 22.82 3.17 16.01
C LEU A 135 22.67 2.10 14.93
N ARG A 136 21.47 1.82 14.46
CA ARG A 136 21.21 0.90 13.36
C ARG A 136 20.60 1.68 12.20
N ILE A 137 21.22 1.54 11.03
CA ILE A 137 20.77 2.14 9.78
C ILE A 137 20.28 1.03 8.86
N ASP A 138 19.04 1.17 8.42
CA ASP A 138 18.38 0.24 7.51
C ASP A 138 17.77 1.00 6.33
N ARG A 139 18.21 0.70 5.12
CA ARG A 139 17.71 1.28 3.86
C ARG A 139 17.22 0.20 2.90
N THR A 140 17.27 -1.07 3.33
CA THR A 140 16.96 -2.22 2.50
C THR A 140 15.49 -2.55 2.70
N ALA A 141 14.67 -2.27 1.69
CA ALA A 141 13.27 -2.65 1.75
C ALA A 141 13.09 -4.18 1.65
N PRO A 142 11.94 -4.71 2.10
CA PRO A 142 11.57 -6.09 1.81
C PRO A 142 11.62 -6.33 0.30
N TYR A 143 12.15 -7.48 -0.09
CA TYR A 143 12.39 -7.87 -1.49
C TYR A 143 13.50 -7.13 -2.26
N ASP A 144 14.25 -6.19 -1.67
CA ASP A 144 15.38 -5.52 -2.36
C ASP A 144 16.50 -6.49 -2.79
N SER A 145 16.57 -7.67 -2.16
CA SER A 145 17.55 -8.72 -2.49
C SER A 145 17.24 -9.47 -3.79
N ILE A 146 16.04 -9.30 -4.37
CA ILE A 146 15.62 -9.98 -5.60
C ILE A 146 14.92 -9.00 -6.55
N SER A 147 15.04 -9.21 -7.87
CA SER A 147 14.49 -8.27 -8.87
C SER A 147 12.98 -8.38 -9.10
N ASP A 148 12.32 -9.40 -8.56
CA ASP A 148 10.93 -9.74 -8.89
C ASP A 148 9.88 -9.03 -8.03
N GLY A 149 10.30 -8.31 -6.97
CA GLY A 149 9.41 -7.71 -5.99
C GLY A 149 8.51 -8.75 -5.26
N PRO A 150 7.54 -8.27 -4.46
CA PRO A 150 6.65 -9.14 -3.72
C PRO A 150 5.76 -10.00 -4.63
N ARG A 151 5.50 -11.24 -4.21
CA ARG A 151 4.59 -12.14 -4.93
C ARG A 151 3.14 -11.67 -4.77
N ARG A 152 2.27 -11.93 -5.76
CA ARG A 152 0.83 -11.59 -5.70
C ARG A 152 0.18 -12.20 -4.45
N LEU A 153 -0.88 -11.55 -3.97
CA LEU A 153 -1.71 -12.07 -2.89
C LEU A 153 -2.28 -13.46 -3.24
N THR A 154 -2.47 -14.30 -2.22
CA THR A 154 -3.17 -15.58 -2.33
C THR A 154 -4.67 -15.38 -2.14
N LEU A 155 -5.44 -16.21 -2.83
CA LEU A 155 -6.90 -16.18 -2.74
C LEU A 155 -7.37 -16.68 -1.36
N PRO A 156 -8.42 -16.08 -0.80
CA PRO A 156 -8.99 -16.51 0.47
C PRO A 156 -9.54 -17.95 0.39
N PRO A 157 -9.63 -18.66 1.52
CA PRO A 157 -10.39 -19.90 1.60
C PRO A 157 -11.85 -19.70 1.15
N GLY A 158 -12.39 -20.64 0.36
CA GLY A 158 -13.77 -20.56 -0.13
C GLY A 158 -13.97 -19.58 -1.29
N TRP A 159 -12.91 -19.16 -1.98
CA TRP A 159 -12.99 -18.27 -3.15
C TRP A 159 -13.90 -18.85 -4.26
N THR A 160 -14.97 -18.12 -4.58
CA THR A 160 -15.96 -18.50 -5.61
C THR A 160 -15.73 -17.81 -6.96
N GLY A 161 -14.61 -17.09 -7.12
CA GLY A 161 -14.30 -16.32 -8.33
C GLY A 161 -14.52 -14.81 -8.18
N SER A 162 -15.26 -14.36 -7.16
CA SER A 162 -15.54 -12.94 -6.92
C SER A 162 -15.73 -12.62 -5.43
N VAL A 163 -15.52 -11.36 -5.07
CA VAL A 163 -15.92 -10.80 -3.77
C VAL A 163 -17.41 -10.52 -3.83
N THR A 164 -18.22 -11.36 -3.19
CA THR A 164 -19.68 -11.22 -3.11
C THR A 164 -20.10 -10.73 -1.73
N GLN A 165 -21.35 -10.25 -1.60
CA GLN A 165 -21.89 -9.89 -0.29
C GLN A 165 -21.85 -11.07 0.69
N ALA A 166 -22.17 -12.29 0.24
CA ALA A 166 -22.10 -13.48 1.09
C ALA A 166 -20.69 -13.77 1.60
N LEU A 167 -19.66 -13.53 0.78
CA LEU A 167 -18.26 -13.70 1.20
C LEU A 167 -17.84 -12.62 2.22
N LEU A 168 -18.34 -11.39 2.06
CA LEU A 168 -18.12 -10.29 3.01
C LEU A 168 -18.86 -10.53 4.33
N ASP A 169 -20.10 -11.01 4.28
CA ASP A 169 -20.90 -11.33 5.48
C ASP A 169 -20.25 -12.47 6.28
N ALA A 170 -19.64 -13.45 5.60
CA ALA A 170 -18.87 -14.52 6.23
C ALA A 170 -17.52 -14.03 6.81
N ASN A 171 -17.04 -12.85 6.41
CA ASN A 171 -15.77 -12.25 6.83
C ASN A 171 -15.99 -10.78 7.27
N PRO A 172 -16.62 -10.54 8.42
CA PRO A 172 -17.05 -9.19 8.82
C PRO A 172 -15.90 -8.19 9.04
N THR A 173 -14.67 -8.68 9.23
CA THR A 173 -13.46 -7.85 9.34
C THR A 173 -12.75 -7.64 7.99
N GLY A 174 -13.33 -8.13 6.89
CA GLY A 174 -12.79 -8.09 5.55
C GLY A 174 -12.32 -9.47 5.05
N VAL A 175 -12.49 -9.70 3.75
CA VAL A 175 -12.08 -10.93 3.07
C VAL A 175 -10.55 -11.07 3.13
N PRO A 176 -10.02 -12.20 3.62
CA PRO A 176 -8.60 -12.33 3.91
C PRO A 176 -7.78 -12.78 2.69
N PHE A 177 -7.16 -11.84 1.97
CA PHE A 177 -6.19 -12.15 0.93
C PHE A 177 -4.81 -12.36 1.55
N GLY A 178 -4.20 -13.52 1.35
CA GLY A 178 -2.96 -13.87 2.04
C GLY A 178 -1.73 -13.22 1.40
N ILE A 179 -0.81 -12.75 2.23
CA ILE A 179 0.53 -12.33 1.84
C ILE A 179 1.41 -13.59 1.87
N PRO A 180 2.02 -14.00 0.73
CA PRO A 180 2.92 -15.15 0.70
C PRO A 180 4.06 -15.00 1.72
N ALA A 181 4.55 -16.12 2.26
CA ALA A 181 5.68 -16.09 3.18
C ALA A 181 6.93 -15.49 2.48
N TYR A 182 7.61 -14.58 3.16
CA TYR A 182 8.74 -13.83 2.61
C TYR A 182 9.90 -13.70 3.61
N ALA A 183 10.09 -14.72 4.45
CA ALA A 183 11.11 -14.70 5.51
C ALA A 183 12.54 -14.59 4.96
N ALA A 184 12.80 -15.05 3.73
CA ALA A 184 14.11 -14.94 3.10
C ALA A 184 14.34 -13.55 2.46
N GLU A 185 13.29 -12.75 2.38
CA GLU A 185 13.22 -11.47 1.67
C GLU A 185 13.03 -10.28 2.63
N GLY A 186 13.36 -10.46 3.91
CA GLY A 186 13.41 -9.38 4.90
C GLY A 186 12.17 -9.21 5.78
N ALA A 187 11.41 -10.29 6.03
CA ALA A 187 10.24 -10.20 6.90
C ALA A 187 10.59 -9.89 8.37
N ASP A 188 9.90 -8.90 8.94
CA ASP A 188 9.95 -8.54 10.37
C ASP A 188 8.54 -8.45 10.98
N PRO A 189 8.32 -8.87 12.24
CA PRO A 189 7.03 -8.76 12.91
C PRO A 189 6.37 -7.37 12.91
N GLY A 190 7.16 -6.30 12.81
CA GLY A 190 6.66 -4.93 12.74
C GLY A 190 6.30 -4.46 11.32
N ASP A 191 6.46 -5.29 10.29
CA ASP A 191 6.15 -4.95 8.91
C ASP A 191 4.69 -4.59 8.69
N ARG A 192 4.45 -3.69 7.73
CA ARG A 192 3.12 -3.22 7.32
C ARG A 192 2.93 -3.40 5.83
N TRP A 193 1.67 -3.46 5.39
CA TRP A 193 1.31 -3.49 3.98
C TRP A 193 0.49 -2.25 3.62
N ARG A 194 0.62 -1.81 2.37
CA ARG A 194 -0.27 -0.84 1.72
C ARG A 194 -0.86 -1.47 0.47
N LEU A 195 -2.16 -1.31 0.28
CA LEU A 195 -2.93 -1.85 -0.84
C LEU A 195 -3.29 -0.74 -1.83
N TYR A 196 -3.32 -1.10 -3.11
CA TYR A 196 -3.59 -0.22 -4.24
C TYR A 196 -4.47 -0.94 -5.27
N TYR A 197 -5.18 -0.18 -6.10
CA TYR A 197 -5.83 -0.69 -7.31
C TYR A 197 -4.92 -0.53 -8.53
N GLY A 198 -4.49 -1.65 -9.13
CA GLY A 198 -3.62 -1.67 -10.32
C GLY A 198 -2.40 -0.78 -10.17
N ASP A 199 -2.19 0.11 -11.14
CA ASP A 199 -1.06 1.06 -11.17
C ASP A 199 -1.32 2.37 -10.38
N SER A 200 -2.41 2.44 -9.59
CA SER A 200 -2.69 3.62 -8.77
C SER A 200 -1.63 3.82 -7.68
N MET A 201 -1.28 5.08 -7.44
CA MET A 201 -0.42 5.49 -6.31
C MET A 201 -1.22 5.81 -5.05
N GLU A 202 -2.56 5.79 -5.12
CA GLU A 202 -3.44 6.04 -3.99
C GLU A 202 -3.55 4.79 -3.10
N VAL A 203 -3.17 4.93 -1.83
CA VAL A 203 -3.32 3.88 -0.83
C VAL A 203 -4.80 3.74 -0.49
N ILE A 204 -5.39 2.60 -0.81
CA ILE A 204 -6.80 2.32 -0.52
C ILE A 204 -7.01 1.67 0.85
N ALA A 205 -5.98 0.98 1.35
CA ALA A 205 -5.96 0.40 2.69
C ALA A 205 -4.52 0.13 3.14
N GLU A 206 -4.31 0.06 4.44
CA GLU A 206 -3.06 -0.38 5.04
C GLU A 206 -3.30 -1.16 6.33
N GLY A 207 -2.30 -1.94 6.76
CA GLY A 207 -2.40 -2.72 7.98
C GLY A 207 -1.09 -3.44 8.33
N PRO A 208 -1.02 -4.10 9.49
CA PRO A 208 0.13 -4.91 9.86
C PRO A 208 0.19 -6.18 9.00
N VAL A 209 1.41 -6.64 8.70
CA VAL A 209 1.62 -7.92 8.03
C VAL A 209 1.51 -9.07 9.02
N PHE A 210 1.99 -8.90 10.24
CA PHE A 210 1.95 -9.94 11.27
C PHE A 210 0.86 -9.68 12.32
N PRO A 211 0.32 -10.74 12.95
CA PRO A 211 0.75 -12.16 12.87
C PRO A 211 0.10 -12.97 11.73
N ASP A 212 -0.91 -12.45 11.05
CA ASP A 212 -1.79 -13.24 10.18
C ASP A 212 -1.34 -13.33 8.71
N ARG A 213 -0.51 -12.38 8.24
CA ARG A 213 -0.06 -12.24 6.84
C ARG A 213 -1.25 -12.11 5.90
N VAL A 214 -2.15 -11.18 6.22
CA VAL A 214 -3.39 -10.99 5.47
C VAL A 214 -3.63 -9.52 5.16
N VAL A 215 -3.94 -9.25 3.90
CA VAL A 215 -4.63 -8.03 3.46
C VAL A 215 -6.13 -8.26 3.63
N ARG A 216 -6.79 -7.38 4.39
CA ARG A 216 -8.24 -7.46 4.63
C ARG A 216 -8.99 -6.57 3.65
N PHE A 217 -9.71 -7.19 2.71
CA PHE A 217 -10.55 -6.48 1.76
C PHE A 217 -11.95 -6.27 2.36
N THR A 218 -12.20 -5.07 2.88
CA THR A 218 -13.40 -4.74 3.69
C THR A 218 -14.63 -4.42 2.83
N GLN A 219 -15.80 -4.35 3.48
CA GLN A 219 -17.04 -3.89 2.84
C GLN A 219 -16.87 -2.50 2.20
N ALA A 220 -16.22 -1.56 2.90
CA ALA A 220 -16.00 -0.21 2.37
C ALA A 220 -15.18 -0.21 1.06
N LEU A 221 -14.18 -1.09 0.96
CA LEU A 221 -13.42 -1.27 -0.27
C LEU A 221 -14.27 -1.87 -1.38
N ALA A 222 -15.14 -2.82 -1.06
CA ALA A 222 -16.04 -3.43 -2.03
C ALA A 222 -17.09 -2.43 -2.54
N ASP A 223 -17.68 -1.64 -1.65
CA ASP A 223 -18.70 -0.62 -1.98
C ASP A 223 -18.14 0.47 -2.90
N ALA A 224 -16.87 0.84 -2.70
CA ALA A 224 -16.17 1.82 -3.54
C ALA A 224 -15.78 1.27 -4.92
N ALA A 225 -15.84 -0.04 -5.14
CA ALA A 225 -15.12 -0.68 -6.24
C ALA A 225 -15.82 -1.90 -6.86
N ASP A 226 -17.12 -1.81 -7.17
CA ASP A 226 -17.86 -2.88 -7.87
C ASP A 226 -17.28 -3.17 -9.28
N GLY A 227 -17.30 -4.43 -9.70
CA GLY A 227 -16.77 -4.91 -10.97
C GLY A 227 -15.32 -5.41 -10.95
N PRO A 228 -14.68 -5.60 -12.13
CA PRO A 228 -13.31 -6.10 -12.23
C PRO A 228 -12.29 -5.13 -11.62
N ARG A 229 -11.37 -5.65 -10.80
CA ARG A 229 -10.29 -4.90 -10.16
C ARG A 229 -8.99 -5.68 -10.20
N LYS A 230 -7.89 -4.96 -10.02
CA LYS A 230 -6.55 -5.54 -9.85
C LYS A 230 -6.02 -5.07 -8.51
N LEU A 231 -5.64 -5.99 -7.64
CA LEU A 231 -5.02 -5.67 -6.36
C LEU A 231 -3.50 -5.75 -6.49
N VAL A 232 -2.83 -4.73 -5.97
CA VAL A 232 -1.38 -4.65 -5.84
C VAL A 232 -1.07 -4.19 -4.42
N TYR A 233 -0.08 -4.77 -3.76
CA TYR A 233 0.39 -4.31 -2.46
C TYR A 233 1.87 -3.97 -2.47
N ARG A 234 2.29 -3.17 -1.50
CA ARG A 234 3.69 -2.92 -1.14
C ARG A 234 3.89 -3.23 0.33
N LEU A 235 5.05 -3.76 0.67
CA LEU A 235 5.48 -3.99 2.05
C LEU A 235 6.28 -2.78 2.54
N LEU A 236 6.13 -2.45 3.81
CA LEU A 236 6.91 -1.47 4.53
C LEU A 236 7.54 -2.19 5.70
N ASP A 237 8.86 -2.10 5.82
CA ASP A 237 9.52 -2.60 7.03
C ASP A 237 9.33 -1.65 8.22
N VAL A 238 9.92 -2.02 9.35
CA VAL A 238 9.91 -1.26 10.60
C VAL A 238 10.60 0.10 10.49
N ALA A 239 11.52 0.28 9.54
CA ALA A 239 12.21 1.54 9.28
C ALA A 239 11.52 2.38 8.20
N ASP A 240 10.33 1.97 7.72
CA ASP A 240 9.57 2.58 6.63
C ASP A 240 10.26 2.49 5.24
N ASN A 241 11.10 1.48 5.02
CA ASN A 241 11.56 1.12 3.68
C ASN A 241 10.44 0.43 2.91
N ILE A 242 10.11 0.96 1.73
CA ILE A 242 8.97 0.49 0.91
C ILE A 242 9.46 -0.41 -0.20
N SER A 243 8.88 -1.60 -0.32
CA SER A 243 9.17 -2.54 -1.42
C SER A 243 8.68 -2.02 -2.78
N ASP A 244 9.17 -2.68 -3.84
CA ASP A 244 8.52 -2.66 -5.15
C ASP A 244 7.07 -3.18 -5.07
N PRO A 245 6.22 -2.83 -6.05
CA PRO A 245 4.84 -3.32 -6.12
C PRO A 245 4.80 -4.83 -6.30
N SER A 246 3.85 -5.49 -5.66
CA SER A 246 3.61 -6.91 -5.87
C SER A 246 3.12 -7.20 -7.28
N PHE A 247 3.22 -8.46 -7.71
CA PHE A 247 2.46 -8.91 -8.88
C PHE A 247 0.95 -8.69 -8.68
N GLU A 248 0.27 -8.31 -9.76
CA GLU A 248 -1.17 -8.04 -9.75
C GLU A 248 -1.99 -9.31 -9.43
N LEU A 249 -3.01 -9.15 -8.59
CA LEU A 249 -4.08 -10.13 -8.42
C LEU A 249 -5.39 -9.60 -9.03
N PRO A 250 -5.84 -10.13 -10.18
CA PRO A 250 -7.15 -9.77 -10.72
C PRO A 250 -8.24 -10.39 -9.85
N ILE A 251 -9.21 -9.56 -9.47
CA ILE A 251 -10.43 -9.96 -8.76
C ILE A 251 -11.65 -9.34 -9.45
N THR A 252 -12.83 -9.88 -9.14
CA THR A 252 -14.09 -9.21 -9.48
C THR A 252 -14.83 -8.96 -8.18
N VAL A 253 -15.23 -7.73 -7.94
CA VAL A 253 -16.21 -7.41 -6.89
C VAL A 253 -17.60 -7.53 -7.55
N ALA A 254 -18.48 -8.29 -6.92
CA ALA A 254 -19.82 -8.58 -7.41
C ALA A 254 -20.80 -8.48 -6.25
N LEU A 255 -20.94 -7.28 -5.69
CA LEU A 255 -21.90 -7.03 -4.61
C LEU A 255 -23.34 -7.18 -5.11
N ARG A 256 -23.53 -6.95 -6.41
CA ARG A 256 -24.82 -6.99 -7.08
C ARG A 256 -24.77 -8.05 -8.17
N PRO A 257 -25.04 -9.32 -7.83
CA PRO A 257 -24.93 -10.41 -8.80
C PRO A 257 -25.83 -10.15 -10.01
N ALA A 258 -25.43 -10.69 -11.17
CA ALA A 258 -26.24 -10.63 -12.37
C ALA A 258 -27.63 -11.23 -12.10
N PRO A 259 -28.71 -10.58 -12.55
CA PRO A 259 -30.05 -11.10 -12.32
C PRO A 259 -30.27 -12.42 -13.06
N VAL A 260 -31.06 -13.32 -12.48
CA VAL A 260 -31.58 -14.49 -13.20
C VAL A 260 -32.69 -14.01 -14.13
N LEU A 261 -32.53 -14.26 -15.44
CA LEU A 261 -33.42 -13.76 -16.48
C LEU A 261 -34.30 -14.87 -17.02
N GLU A 262 -35.62 -14.66 -16.98
CA GLU A 262 -36.60 -15.49 -17.69
C GLU A 262 -36.68 -15.07 -19.17
N PRO A 263 -37.09 -15.95 -20.11
CA PRO A 263 -37.25 -15.60 -21.51
C PRO A 263 -38.17 -14.39 -21.73
N ALA A 264 -37.79 -13.49 -22.65
CA ALA A 264 -38.63 -12.33 -22.99
C ALA A 264 -39.95 -12.75 -23.66
N GLY A 265 -41.02 -12.03 -23.33
CA GLY A 265 -42.25 -12.05 -24.11
C GLY A 265 -42.17 -11.05 -25.28
N VAL A 266 -43.02 -11.23 -26.29
CA VAL A 266 -43.16 -10.26 -27.39
C VAL A 266 -44.65 -10.04 -27.67
N ARG A 267 -45.06 -8.80 -27.86
CA ARG A 267 -46.41 -8.43 -28.30
C ARG A 267 -46.38 -7.24 -29.26
N ASP A 268 -47.40 -7.13 -30.10
CA ASP A 268 -47.63 -5.91 -30.87
C ASP A 268 -47.99 -4.74 -29.94
N ALA A 269 -47.62 -3.51 -30.32
CA ALA A 269 -47.67 -2.36 -29.41
C ALA A 269 -49.07 -1.80 -29.13
N VAL A 270 -50.10 -2.18 -29.91
CA VAL A 270 -51.49 -1.72 -29.69
C VAL A 270 -52.50 -2.85 -29.51
N SER A 271 -52.19 -4.09 -29.92
CA SER A 271 -53.12 -5.21 -29.76
C SER A 271 -53.08 -5.82 -28.34
N LEU A 272 -54.07 -5.47 -27.50
CA LEU A 272 -54.33 -6.10 -26.20
C LEU A 272 -54.88 -7.53 -26.32
N THR A 273 -55.25 -7.96 -27.52
CA THR A 273 -55.74 -9.30 -27.85
C THR A 273 -55.04 -9.75 -29.12
N GLY A 274 -53.78 -10.22 -28.98
CA GLY A 274 -53.08 -10.89 -30.06
C GLY A 274 -54.01 -11.94 -30.67
N VAL A 275 -54.16 -11.92 -31.99
CA VAL A 275 -55.09 -12.79 -32.72
C VAL A 275 -54.54 -14.21 -32.78
N GLY A 276 -54.27 -14.85 -31.63
CA GLY A 276 -54.03 -16.29 -31.47
C GLY A 276 -52.91 -16.96 -32.27
N ASP A 277 -52.26 -16.26 -33.20
CA ASP A 277 -51.39 -16.83 -34.23
C ASP A 277 -49.90 -16.59 -33.95
N ARG A 278 -49.60 -15.79 -32.91
CA ARG A 278 -48.23 -15.43 -32.50
C ARG A 278 -47.44 -14.74 -33.62
N LEU A 279 -48.12 -14.08 -34.56
CA LEU A 279 -47.50 -13.31 -35.63
C LEU A 279 -47.47 -11.82 -35.28
N ILE A 280 -46.43 -11.13 -35.77
CA ILE A 280 -46.34 -9.68 -35.75
C ILE A 280 -46.51 -9.23 -37.19
N ASP A 281 -47.71 -8.76 -37.52
CA ASP A 281 -48.04 -8.36 -38.88
C ASP A 281 -47.58 -6.94 -39.16
N ARG A 282 -46.94 -6.74 -40.32
CA ARG A 282 -46.37 -5.45 -40.73
C ARG A 282 -47.39 -4.31 -40.74
N ARG A 283 -48.66 -4.60 -41.07
CA ARG A 283 -49.74 -3.59 -41.09
C ARG A 283 -50.11 -3.15 -39.67
N ASP A 284 -50.14 -4.10 -38.75
CA ASP A 284 -50.47 -3.85 -37.35
C ASP A 284 -49.30 -3.10 -36.69
N THR A 285 -48.07 -3.54 -36.91
CA THR A 285 -46.86 -2.85 -36.39
C THR A 285 -46.70 -1.44 -36.94
N ALA A 286 -47.12 -1.17 -38.19
CA ALA A 286 -47.13 0.18 -38.75
C ALA A 286 -48.15 1.09 -38.07
N THR A 287 -49.31 0.55 -37.68
CA THR A 287 -50.35 1.26 -36.94
C THR A 287 -49.95 1.47 -35.48
N SER A 288 -49.24 0.49 -34.91
CA SER A 288 -48.77 0.46 -33.53
C SER A 288 -47.43 1.18 -33.31
N ALA A 289 -46.85 1.76 -34.37
CA ALA A 289 -45.53 2.40 -34.39
C ALA A 289 -44.34 1.51 -33.96
N GLY A 290 -44.54 0.20 -33.84
CA GLY A 290 -43.52 -0.73 -33.36
C GLY A 290 -44.09 -1.95 -32.66
N MET A 291 -43.23 -2.68 -31.96
CA MET A 291 -43.60 -3.80 -31.09
C MET A 291 -43.10 -3.55 -29.65
N PHE A 292 -43.70 -4.23 -28.68
CA PHE A 292 -43.15 -4.29 -27.33
C PHE A 292 -42.51 -5.65 -27.06
N VAL A 293 -41.25 -5.60 -26.63
CA VAL A 293 -40.58 -6.72 -25.98
C VAL A 293 -40.90 -6.63 -24.49
N ILE A 294 -41.58 -7.65 -23.97
CA ILE A 294 -42.00 -7.73 -22.57
C ILE A 294 -40.84 -8.34 -21.78
N ILE A 295 -40.21 -7.51 -20.96
CA ILE A 295 -39.15 -7.93 -20.05
C ILE A 295 -39.82 -8.46 -18.78
N PRO A 296 -39.65 -9.75 -18.45
CA PRO A 296 -40.23 -10.34 -17.25
C PRO A 296 -39.71 -9.67 -15.97
N SER A 297 -40.42 -9.90 -14.87
CA SER A 297 -39.92 -9.52 -13.55
C SER A 297 -38.67 -10.30 -13.18
N TYR A 298 -37.69 -9.60 -12.61
CA TYR A 298 -36.46 -10.17 -12.06
C TYR A 298 -36.03 -9.32 -10.83
N ASP A 299 -34.99 -9.76 -10.12
CA ASP A 299 -34.59 -9.20 -8.81
C ASP A 299 -34.46 -7.67 -8.74
N ALA A 300 -34.80 -7.14 -7.56
CA ALA A 300 -35.15 -5.73 -7.34
C ALA A 300 -34.00 -4.71 -7.35
N ASP A 301 -32.73 -5.14 -7.34
CA ASP A 301 -31.59 -4.22 -7.39
C ASP A 301 -31.33 -3.69 -8.81
N ARG A 302 -32.27 -2.89 -9.30
CA ARG A 302 -32.36 -2.43 -10.69
C ARG A 302 -32.03 -0.96 -10.88
N THR A 303 -31.52 -0.31 -9.83
CA THR A 303 -31.31 1.15 -9.82
C THR A 303 -30.29 1.60 -10.86
N LEU A 304 -29.29 0.76 -11.16
CA LEU A 304 -28.27 0.98 -12.19
C LEU A 304 -28.38 0.01 -13.37
N ASP A 305 -29.46 -0.77 -13.48
CA ASP A 305 -29.61 -1.75 -14.54
C ASP A 305 -29.87 -1.07 -15.89
N GLN A 306 -29.21 -1.57 -16.93
CA GLN A 306 -29.46 -1.20 -18.31
C GLN A 306 -29.90 -2.41 -19.12
N LEU A 307 -30.96 -2.25 -19.92
CA LEU A 307 -31.43 -3.27 -20.85
C LEU A 307 -30.85 -3.06 -22.23
N LEU A 308 -30.44 -4.17 -22.83
CA LEU A 308 -30.17 -4.29 -24.25
C LEU A 308 -31.10 -5.37 -24.82
N VAL A 309 -31.86 -5.05 -25.87
CA VAL A 309 -32.66 -6.04 -26.60
C VAL A 309 -31.95 -6.35 -27.91
N ARG A 310 -31.71 -7.63 -28.17
CA ARG A 310 -31.14 -8.13 -29.42
C ARG A 310 -32.22 -8.82 -30.25
N LEU A 311 -32.38 -8.35 -31.48
CA LEU A 311 -33.34 -8.84 -32.45
C LEU A 311 -32.58 -9.48 -33.61
N THR A 312 -32.90 -10.73 -33.94
CA THR A 312 -32.24 -11.45 -35.03
C THR A 312 -33.26 -12.05 -35.98
N THR A 313 -33.11 -11.79 -37.27
CA THR A 313 -33.84 -12.44 -38.36
C THR A 313 -32.84 -13.07 -39.34
N THR A 314 -33.34 -13.66 -40.42
CA THR A 314 -32.49 -14.13 -41.53
C THR A 314 -31.75 -13.02 -42.25
N HIS A 315 -32.16 -11.75 -42.09
CA HIS A 315 -31.57 -10.59 -42.76
C HIS A 315 -30.54 -9.85 -41.91
N GLY A 316 -30.37 -10.24 -40.64
CA GLY A 316 -29.33 -9.71 -39.76
C GLY A 316 -29.78 -9.55 -38.31
N THR A 317 -28.93 -8.88 -37.55
CA THR A 317 -29.11 -8.63 -36.13
C THR A 317 -29.16 -7.13 -35.86
N ARG A 318 -30.00 -6.70 -34.93
CA ARG A 318 -30.06 -5.33 -34.40
C ARG A 318 -30.13 -5.36 -32.89
N ASP A 319 -29.28 -4.55 -32.27
CA ASP A 319 -29.33 -4.28 -30.84
C ASP A 319 -30.05 -2.95 -30.62
N VAL A 320 -30.99 -2.93 -29.67
CA VAL A 320 -31.81 -1.78 -29.30
C VAL A 320 -31.59 -1.50 -27.81
N GLY A 321 -31.11 -0.30 -27.49
CA GLY A 321 -30.65 0.09 -26.16
C GLY A 321 -29.28 0.78 -26.22
N PRO A 322 -28.59 0.97 -25.08
CA PRO A 322 -29.02 0.59 -23.74
C PRO A 322 -30.17 1.47 -23.22
N TYR A 323 -31.11 0.88 -22.49
CA TYR A 323 -32.19 1.60 -21.81
C TYR A 323 -32.02 1.49 -20.30
N ALA A 324 -31.93 2.63 -19.60
CA ALA A 324 -31.84 2.64 -18.15
C ALA A 324 -33.17 2.20 -17.53
N LEU A 325 -33.16 1.11 -16.77
CA LEU A 325 -34.36 0.59 -16.12
C LEU A 325 -34.75 1.38 -14.88
N GLY A 326 -33.78 2.03 -14.23
CA GLY A 326 -33.88 2.90 -13.06
C GLY A 326 -35.29 3.07 -12.49
N GLY A 327 -35.74 2.12 -11.65
CA GLY A 327 -37.01 2.19 -10.92
C GLY A 327 -38.29 1.87 -11.72
N SER A 328 -38.21 1.62 -13.02
CA SER A 328 -39.36 1.26 -13.86
C SER A 328 -40.07 0.01 -13.33
N PRO A 329 -41.42 -0.06 -13.34
CA PRO A 329 -42.13 -1.26 -12.92
C PRO A 329 -41.85 -2.42 -13.89
N LEU A 330 -41.74 -3.64 -13.35
CA LEU A 330 -41.71 -4.89 -14.13
C LEU A 330 -43.07 -5.61 -14.01
N PRO A 331 -43.51 -6.34 -15.05
CA PRO A 331 -42.84 -6.53 -16.35
C PRO A 331 -42.80 -5.24 -17.18
N TYR A 332 -41.67 -4.98 -17.84
CA TYR A 332 -41.42 -3.74 -18.57
C TYR A 332 -41.69 -3.93 -20.06
N ASN A 333 -42.37 -2.98 -20.69
CA ASN A 333 -42.66 -3.00 -22.11
C ASN A 333 -41.61 -2.18 -22.87
N PHE A 334 -40.58 -2.85 -23.36
CA PHE A 334 -39.52 -2.23 -24.13
C PHE A 334 -39.99 -1.99 -25.57
N HIS A 335 -40.10 -0.73 -25.98
CA HIS A 335 -40.54 -0.39 -27.33
C HIS A 335 -39.42 -0.59 -28.35
N VAL A 336 -39.70 -1.35 -29.40
CA VAL A 336 -38.86 -1.44 -30.60
C VAL A 336 -39.61 -0.74 -31.72
N ASP A 337 -39.00 0.30 -32.30
CA ASP A 337 -39.64 1.12 -33.31
C ASP A 337 -39.88 0.38 -34.64
N PHE A 338 -40.90 0.84 -35.37
CA PHE A 338 -41.24 0.27 -36.67
C PHE A 338 -40.09 0.30 -37.69
N PRO A 339 -39.28 1.36 -37.82
CA PRO A 339 -38.12 1.36 -38.73
C PRO A 339 -37.12 0.22 -38.48
N THR A 340 -36.84 -0.10 -37.22
CA THR A 340 -35.96 -1.22 -36.84
C THR A 340 -36.55 -2.55 -37.34
N LEU A 341 -37.85 -2.74 -37.16
CA LEU A 341 -38.55 -3.96 -37.60
C LEU A 341 -38.58 -4.07 -39.13
N VAL A 342 -38.80 -2.96 -39.84
CA VAL A 342 -38.77 -2.94 -41.30
C VAL A 342 -37.38 -3.30 -41.83
N ALA A 343 -36.32 -2.77 -41.21
CA ALA A 343 -34.94 -3.08 -41.59
C ALA A 343 -34.62 -4.57 -41.38
N LEU A 344 -35.09 -5.17 -40.29
CA LEU A 344 -34.91 -6.60 -40.00
C LEU A 344 -35.80 -7.51 -40.86
N TYR A 345 -36.97 -7.03 -41.28
CA TYR A 345 -37.85 -7.77 -42.18
C TYR A 345 -37.33 -7.76 -43.62
N GLY A 346 -36.63 -6.69 -44.01
CA GLY A 346 -35.96 -6.57 -45.30
C GLY A 346 -36.93 -6.70 -46.48
N THR A 347 -36.55 -7.52 -47.46
CA THR A 347 -37.34 -7.77 -48.69
C THR A 347 -38.25 -8.99 -48.57
N SER A 348 -38.49 -9.51 -47.37
CA SER A 348 -39.37 -10.66 -47.17
C SER A 348 -40.81 -10.36 -47.60
N THR A 349 -41.52 -11.40 -48.05
CA THR A 349 -42.93 -11.32 -48.47
C THR A 349 -43.84 -12.29 -47.71
N GLY A 350 -43.29 -13.03 -46.74
CA GLY A 350 -44.02 -13.98 -45.90
C GLY A 350 -43.48 -13.99 -44.46
N SER A 351 -43.95 -14.93 -43.64
CA SER A 351 -43.51 -15.07 -42.25
C SER A 351 -42.03 -15.45 -42.19
N ILE A 352 -41.28 -14.76 -41.34
CA ILE A 352 -39.90 -15.09 -41.01
C ILE A 352 -39.75 -15.27 -39.50
N ASN A 353 -38.78 -16.06 -39.09
CA ASN A 353 -38.46 -16.21 -37.68
C ASN A 353 -37.78 -14.94 -37.16
N LEU A 354 -38.32 -14.41 -36.07
CA LEU A 354 -37.70 -13.35 -35.28
C LEU A 354 -37.28 -13.95 -33.94
N ARG A 355 -35.97 -13.98 -33.68
CA ARG A 355 -35.43 -14.31 -32.36
C ARG A 355 -35.26 -13.01 -31.57
N VAL A 356 -35.82 -12.97 -30.37
CA VAL A 356 -35.70 -11.85 -29.44
C VAL A 356 -34.96 -12.33 -28.20
N GLU A 357 -33.88 -11.63 -27.87
CA GLU A 357 -33.07 -11.85 -26.69
C GLU A 357 -32.93 -10.53 -25.95
N TYR A 358 -32.68 -10.58 -24.65
CA TYR A 358 -32.34 -9.39 -23.89
C TYR A 358 -31.20 -9.69 -22.92
N ALA A 359 -30.45 -8.67 -22.59
CA ALA A 359 -29.40 -8.69 -21.59
C ALA A 359 -29.62 -7.54 -20.62
N VAL A 360 -29.31 -7.79 -19.34
CA VAL A 360 -29.25 -6.76 -18.30
C VAL A 360 -27.78 -6.56 -17.94
N VAL A 361 -27.30 -5.34 -18.12
CA VAL A 361 -26.01 -4.90 -17.61
C VAL A 361 -26.26 -4.23 -16.26
N ARG A 362 -25.65 -4.76 -15.20
CA ARG A 362 -25.83 -4.28 -13.82
C ARG A 362 -24.55 -3.62 -13.34
N GLY A 363 -24.60 -2.31 -13.09
CA GLY A 363 -23.50 -1.60 -12.43
C GLY A 363 -22.31 -1.21 -13.31
N GLY A 364 -22.37 -1.42 -14.63
CA GLY A 364 -21.32 -1.05 -15.58
C GLY A 364 -20.67 -2.23 -16.28
#